data_AF-A0A2I4BW17-F1
#
_entry.id   AF-A0A2I4BW17-F1
#
_cell.length_a   1.000
_cell.length_b   1.000
_cell.length_c   1.000
_cell.angle_alpha   90.00
_cell.angle_beta   90.00
_cell.angle_gamma   90.00
#
_symmetry.space_group_name_H-M   'P 1'
#
loop_
_entity.id
_entity.type
_entity.pdbx_description
1 polymer ?
#
loop_
_entity_poly.entity_id
_entity_poly.type
_entity_poly.pdbx_seq_one_letter_code
_entity_poly.pdbx_strand_id
1 'polypeptide(L)'
;MLDHGHEFVLTSRFTQDCLENLFSCIRQRNPVPTPVEFHQALKSVSVGQFLTTAQSGSYEEDDGSLLAEFLDIKETYPSPGLSVEQLIGNTGTPDLTNSETCILYHLTGYIVNKVIKHSNICDKCSSSIKQNDDSLEGEHSTLLTLKEFKPGVLCRPSHEAFSVIQKVERLFRTRSGPSFLELPNAMETVETEASLLQSLLPACHDVQKKKAVIVI
;
A
#
# COMPACT_ATOMS: atom_id res chain seq x y z
N MET A 1 -41.53 17.91 21.48
CA MET A 1 -40.81 19.14 21.07
C MET A 1 -41.53 20.39 21.54
N LEU A 2 -42.84 20.56 21.29
CA LEU A 2 -43.60 21.67 21.90
C LEU A 2 -43.68 21.54 23.43
N ASP A 3 -43.85 20.31 23.94
CA ASP A 3 -43.85 20.04 25.39
C ASP A 3 -42.49 20.28 26.09
N HIS A 4 -41.43 20.51 25.32
CA HIS A 4 -40.08 20.81 25.83
C HIS A 4 -39.76 22.31 25.75
N GLY A 5 -40.75 23.16 25.46
CA GLY A 5 -40.60 24.62 25.47
C GLY A 5 -40.06 25.24 24.19
N HIS A 6 -40.09 24.54 23.05
CA HIS A 6 -39.71 25.12 21.75
C HIS A 6 -40.86 25.91 21.14
N GLU A 7 -40.62 27.17 20.77
CA GLU A 7 -41.62 28.11 20.22
C GLU A 7 -42.10 27.72 18.81
N PHE A 8 -41.24 27.11 18.00
CA PHE A 8 -41.57 26.61 16.67
C PHE A 8 -40.72 25.40 16.31
N VAL A 9 -41.15 24.65 15.29
CA VAL A 9 -40.46 23.47 14.78
C VAL A 9 -40.14 23.66 13.30
N LEU A 10 -38.87 23.47 12.94
CA LEU A 10 -38.41 23.52 11.55
C LEU A 10 -38.67 22.17 10.88
N THR A 11 -39.85 22.04 10.25
CA THR A 11 -40.26 20.79 9.58
C THR A 11 -39.33 20.39 8.44
N SER A 12 -38.58 21.33 7.85
CA SER A 12 -37.57 21.06 6.82
C SER A 12 -36.39 20.20 7.27
N ARG A 13 -36.19 20.01 8.58
CA ARG A 13 -35.15 19.12 9.13
C ARG A 13 -35.62 17.70 9.36
N PHE A 14 -36.91 17.43 9.16
CA PHE A 14 -37.51 16.10 9.29
C PHE A 14 -37.64 15.38 7.93
N THR A 15 -37.09 15.96 6.86
CA THR A 15 -37.04 15.35 5.53
C THR A 15 -35.75 14.55 5.35
N GLN A 16 -35.74 13.69 4.33
CA GLN A 16 -34.57 12.89 3.95
C GLN A 16 -33.58 13.68 3.06
N ASP A 17 -33.88 14.93 2.71
CA ASP A 17 -33.12 15.73 1.75
C ASP A 17 -31.63 15.82 2.09
N CYS A 18 -31.27 15.87 3.37
CA CYS A 18 -29.88 15.89 3.82
C CYS A 18 -29.12 14.60 3.45
N LEU A 19 -29.78 13.45 3.53
CA LEU A 19 -29.21 12.15 3.14
C LEU A 19 -29.15 12.01 1.61
N GLU A 20 -30.16 12.50 0.89
CA GLU A 20 -30.15 12.49 -0.57
C GLU A 20 -29.06 13.39 -1.15
N ASN A 21 -28.81 14.54 -0.53
CA ASN A 21 -27.70 15.42 -0.87
C ASN A 21 -26.35 14.73 -0.62
N LEU A 22 -26.18 14.04 0.52
CA LEU A 22 -24.98 13.24 0.79
C LEU A 22 -24.77 12.16 -0.27
N PHE A 23 -25.81 11.42 -0.64
CA PHE A 23 -25.73 10.41 -1.70
C PHE A 23 -25.41 11.02 -3.06
N SER A 24 -25.90 12.23 -3.33
CA SER A 24 -25.57 12.96 -4.55
C SER A 24 -24.08 13.29 -4.61
N CYS A 25 -23.47 13.77 -3.53
CA CYS A 25 -22.03 14.00 -3.44
C CYS A 25 -21.20 12.72 -3.66
N ILE A 26 -21.66 11.58 -3.16
CA ILE A 26 -20.99 10.29 -3.38
C ILE A 26 -21.12 9.85 -4.85
N ARG A 27 -22.32 9.96 -5.43
CA ARG A 27 -22.59 9.56 -6.82
C ARG A 27 -21.97 10.48 -7.87
N GLN A 28 -21.61 11.72 -7.52
CA GLN A 28 -20.82 12.60 -8.38
C GLN A 28 -19.45 12.00 -8.73
N ARG A 29 -18.88 11.17 -7.86
CA ARG A 29 -17.61 10.47 -8.12
C ARG A 29 -17.82 9.23 -9.00
N ASN A 30 -18.82 8.42 -8.69
CA ASN A 30 -19.23 7.27 -9.48
C ASN A 30 -20.77 7.10 -9.37
N PRO A 31 -21.54 7.16 -10.47
CA PRO A 31 -23.00 7.04 -10.43
C PRO A 31 -23.53 5.77 -9.75
N VAL A 32 -22.79 4.66 -9.84
CA VAL A 32 -23.14 3.37 -9.22
C VAL A 32 -21.90 2.80 -8.52
N PRO A 33 -21.61 3.25 -7.28
CA PRO A 33 -20.41 2.84 -6.57
C PRO A 33 -20.54 1.41 -6.02
N THR A 34 -19.43 0.67 -6.02
CA THR A 34 -19.35 -0.59 -5.27
C THR A 34 -19.35 -0.32 -3.75
N PRO A 35 -19.65 -1.31 -2.88
CA PRO A 35 -19.67 -1.09 -1.43
C PRO A 35 -18.35 -0.54 -0.86
N VAL A 36 -17.22 -0.93 -1.45
CA VAL A 36 -15.89 -0.44 -1.04
C VAL A 36 -15.68 1.00 -1.47
N GLU A 37 -16.04 1.34 -2.71
CA GLU A 37 -15.97 2.71 -3.23
C GLU A 37 -16.89 3.65 -2.45
N PHE A 38 -18.09 3.19 -2.12
CA PHE A 38 -19.04 3.93 -1.29
C PHE A 38 -18.43 4.22 0.10
N HIS A 39 -17.84 3.21 0.74
CA HIS A 39 -17.21 3.36 2.05
C HIS A 39 -16.02 4.34 2.03
N GLN A 40 -15.19 4.28 1.00
CA GLN A 40 -14.06 5.20 0.83
C GLN A 40 -14.54 6.63 0.54
N ALA A 41 -15.53 6.79 -0.34
CA ALA A 41 -16.12 8.09 -0.65
C ALA A 41 -16.80 8.71 0.58
N LEU A 42 -17.50 7.91 1.38
CA LEU A 42 -18.13 8.36 2.63
C LEU A 42 -17.08 8.84 3.65
N LYS A 43 -15.97 8.12 3.80
CA LYS A 43 -14.84 8.56 4.64
C LYS A 43 -14.28 9.89 4.18
N SER A 44 -14.02 10.03 2.87
CA SER A 44 -13.50 11.26 2.28
C SER A 44 -14.45 12.45 2.50
N VAL A 45 -15.74 12.28 2.23
CA VAL A 45 -16.75 13.35 2.46
C VAL A 45 -16.83 13.72 3.94
N SER A 46 -16.80 12.73 4.85
CA SER A 46 -16.86 12.98 6.29
C SER A 46 -15.65 13.77 6.77
N VAL A 47 -14.44 13.43 6.31
CA VAL A 47 -13.21 14.14 6.66
C VAL A 47 -13.21 15.55 6.05
N GLY A 48 -13.63 15.69 4.79
CA GLY A 48 -13.71 17.00 4.11
C GLY A 48 -14.62 17.99 4.82
N GLN A 49 -15.70 17.55 5.45
CA GLN A 49 -16.59 18.41 6.25
C GLN A 49 -15.90 19.04 7.48
N PHE A 50 -14.88 18.38 8.04
CA PHE A 50 -14.13 18.91 9.18
C PHE A 50 -12.88 19.70 8.75
N LEU A 51 -12.35 19.43 7.56
CA LEU A 51 -11.15 20.11 7.05
C LEU A 51 -11.47 21.36 6.20
N THR A 52 -12.71 21.52 5.74
CA THR A 52 -13.12 22.72 5.00
C THR A 52 -13.48 23.84 5.98
N THR A 53 -12.60 24.83 6.09
CA THR A 53 -12.91 26.09 6.77
C THR A 53 -13.90 26.89 5.94
N ALA A 54 -14.97 27.38 6.59
CA ALA A 54 -15.91 28.27 5.92
C ALA A 54 -15.20 29.59 5.58
N GLN A 55 -15.06 29.92 4.28
CA GLN A 55 -14.38 31.12 3.77
C GLN A 55 -14.93 32.46 4.33
N SER A 56 -16.09 32.44 5.00
CA SER A 56 -16.74 33.61 5.61
C SER A 56 -16.86 33.55 7.14
N GLY A 57 -16.20 32.58 7.79
CA GLY A 57 -16.19 32.44 9.24
C GLY A 57 -15.10 33.30 9.89
N SER A 58 -15.38 33.92 11.05
CA SER A 58 -14.42 34.72 11.83
C SER A 58 -13.39 33.88 12.60
N TYR A 59 -13.09 32.66 12.14
CA TYR A 59 -12.14 31.75 12.78
C TYR A 59 -10.75 31.95 12.20
N GLU A 60 -9.70 31.96 13.04
CA GLU A 60 -8.31 31.94 12.58
C GLU A 60 -8.06 30.65 11.78
N GLU A 61 -7.36 30.78 10.65
CA GLU A 61 -6.97 29.65 9.80
C GLU A 61 -5.99 28.76 10.59
N ASP A 62 -6.45 27.58 10.99
CA ASP A 62 -5.61 26.50 11.54
C ASP A 62 -5.02 25.69 10.35
N ASP A 63 -3.79 25.18 10.50
CA ASP A 63 -2.95 24.55 9.46
C ASP A 63 -3.57 23.29 8.78
N GLY A 64 -4.83 22.95 9.09
CA GLY A 64 -5.59 21.84 8.51
C GLY A 64 -6.01 22.02 7.05
N SER A 65 -5.88 23.22 6.48
CA SER A 65 -6.12 23.52 5.07
C SER A 65 -5.21 22.71 4.12
N LEU A 66 -3.97 22.44 4.53
CA LEU A 66 -3.01 21.58 3.82
C LEU A 66 -3.49 20.12 3.66
N LEU A 67 -4.27 19.61 4.63
CA LEU A 67 -4.79 18.24 4.60
C LEU A 67 -6.03 18.13 3.71
N ALA A 68 -6.86 19.18 3.64
CA ALA A 68 -8.00 19.24 2.72
C ALA A 68 -7.52 19.20 1.26
N GLU A 69 -6.48 19.98 0.96
CA GLU A 69 -5.90 20.09 -0.38
C GLU A 69 -5.26 18.76 -0.84
N PHE A 70 -4.61 18.02 0.06
CA PHE A 70 -4.06 16.69 -0.24
C PHE A 70 -5.13 15.66 -0.64
N LEU A 71 -6.33 15.75 -0.05
CA LEU A 71 -7.43 14.83 -0.33
C LEU A 71 -8.22 15.19 -1.60
N ASP A 72 -8.08 16.42 -2.08
CA ASP A 72 -8.73 16.95 -3.30
C ASP A 72 -7.83 16.90 -4.54
N ILE A 73 -6.60 16.35 -4.44
CA ILE A 73 -5.75 16.06 -5.59
C ILE A 73 -6.45 15.01 -6.46
N LYS A 74 -7.25 15.47 -7.42
CA LYS A 74 -7.46 14.73 -8.67
C LYS A 74 -6.12 14.73 -9.38
N GLU A 75 -5.51 13.55 -9.54
CA GLU A 75 -4.39 13.37 -10.47
C GLU A 75 -4.81 13.90 -11.85
N THR A 76 -4.45 15.15 -12.12
CA THR A 76 -4.55 15.81 -13.40
C THR A 76 -3.14 16.24 -13.70
N TYR A 77 -2.40 15.43 -14.45
CA TYR A 77 -1.04 15.78 -14.85
C TYR A 77 -1.11 16.91 -15.88
N PRO A 78 -0.62 18.13 -15.58
CA PRO A 78 -0.29 19.09 -16.61
C PRO A 78 1.19 18.88 -16.93
N SER A 79 1.50 18.57 -18.19
CA SER A 79 2.86 18.73 -18.69
C SER A 79 3.16 20.23 -18.81
N PRO A 80 4.10 20.74 -18.00
CA PRO A 80 5.16 21.55 -18.59
C PRO A 80 6.54 21.11 -18.06
N GLY A 81 7.47 21.01 -19.00
CA GLY A 81 8.83 20.51 -18.77
C GLY A 81 9.61 21.30 -17.72
N LEU A 82 9.99 20.60 -16.66
CA LEU A 82 11.18 20.91 -15.87
C LEU A 82 12.34 20.12 -16.49
N SER A 83 13.37 20.86 -16.90
CA SER A 83 14.65 20.33 -17.40
C SER A 83 15.32 19.51 -16.29
N VAL A 84 15.35 18.19 -16.49
CA VAL A 84 15.80 17.17 -15.53
C VAL A 84 17.34 17.13 -15.43
N GLU A 85 18.05 17.94 -16.23
CA GLU A 85 19.50 17.96 -16.30
C GLU A 85 20.21 18.52 -15.04
N GLN A 86 19.49 19.11 -14.06
CA GLN A 86 20.08 19.61 -12.81
C GLN A 86 19.90 18.71 -11.58
N LEU A 87 19.23 17.55 -11.71
CA LEU A 87 19.21 16.51 -10.67
C LEU A 87 20.18 15.35 -10.98
N ILE A 88 20.96 15.48 -12.06
CA ILE A 88 22.06 14.58 -12.40
C ILE A 88 23.27 14.93 -11.52
N GLY A 89 23.12 14.65 -10.22
CA GLY A 89 24.19 14.63 -9.23
C GLY A 89 24.41 13.21 -8.75
N ASN A 90 25.10 12.42 -9.56
CA ASN A 90 25.87 11.23 -9.20
C ASN A 90 25.27 10.15 -8.25
N THR A 91 25.04 9.00 -8.89
CA THR A 91 25.45 7.63 -8.47
C THR A 91 24.65 6.87 -7.41
N GLY A 92 24.07 5.77 -7.87
CA GLY A 92 23.56 4.65 -7.06
C GLY A 92 22.05 4.66 -6.95
N THR A 93 21.39 3.60 -7.41
CA THR A 93 20.07 3.25 -6.89
C THR A 93 20.13 3.33 -5.37
N PRO A 94 19.29 4.13 -4.68
CA PRO A 94 19.38 4.21 -3.23
C PRO A 94 19.15 2.82 -2.66
N ASP A 95 20.16 2.29 -1.97
CA ASP A 95 20.02 1.07 -1.19
C ASP A 95 18.82 1.23 -0.25
N LEU A 96 18.10 0.12 -0.04
CA LEU A 96 16.96 0.09 0.88
C LEU A 96 17.39 0.66 2.24
N THR A 97 16.64 1.62 2.75
CA THR A 97 16.82 2.08 4.13
C THR A 97 16.60 0.91 5.10
N ASN A 98 17.10 1.03 6.33
CA ASN A 98 16.91 -0.02 7.34
C ASN A 98 15.40 -0.28 7.58
N SER A 99 14.58 0.78 7.63
CA SER A 99 13.12 0.68 7.74
C SER A 99 12.49 -0.08 6.58
N GLU A 100 12.85 0.25 5.34
CA GLU A 100 12.34 -0.46 4.15
C GLU A 100 12.80 -1.91 4.13
N THR A 101 14.04 -2.19 4.55
CA THR A 101 14.56 -3.56 4.65
C THR A 101 13.78 -4.37 5.69
N CYS A 102 13.43 -3.78 6.84
CA CYS A 102 12.58 -4.41 7.84
C CYS A 102 11.16 -4.68 7.32
N ILE A 103 10.59 -3.74 6.55
CA ILE A 103 9.27 -3.90 5.90
C ILE A 103 9.33 -5.03 4.88
N LEU A 104 10.36 -5.05 4.03
CA LEU A 104 10.57 -6.07 3.02
C LEU A 104 10.75 -7.45 3.65
N TYR A 105 11.43 -7.54 4.79
CA TYR A 105 11.60 -8.79 5.54
C TYR A 105 10.26 -9.31 6.07
N HIS A 106 9.44 -8.45 6.67
CA HIS A 106 8.08 -8.79 7.08
C HIS A 106 7.21 -9.24 5.89
N LEU A 107 7.26 -8.53 4.76
CA LEU A 107 6.53 -8.88 3.54
C LEU A 107 6.98 -10.24 3.00
N THR A 108 8.29 -10.50 2.99
CA THR A 108 8.86 -11.78 2.59
C THR A 108 8.31 -12.93 3.45
N GLY A 109 8.19 -12.73 4.76
CA GLY A 109 7.56 -13.69 5.67
C GLY A 109 6.12 -14.02 5.30
N TYR A 110 5.33 -13.01 4.93
CA TYR A 110 3.97 -13.19 4.43
C TYR A 110 3.94 -13.97 3.10
N ILE A 111 4.81 -13.62 2.15
CA ILE A 111 4.90 -14.29 0.85
C ILE A 111 5.26 -15.76 1.03
N VAL A 112 6.28 -16.07 1.84
CA VAL A 112 6.69 -17.44 2.15
C VAL A 112 5.52 -18.23 2.77
N ASN A 113 4.81 -17.65 3.75
CA ASN A 113 3.64 -18.30 4.35
C ASN A 113 2.53 -18.58 3.32
N LYS A 114 2.28 -17.64 2.41
CA LYS A 114 1.30 -17.81 1.33
C LYS A 114 1.72 -18.92 0.36
N VAL A 115 3.00 -18.98 -0.01
CA VAL A 115 3.55 -20.05 -0.85
C VAL A 115 3.39 -21.40 -0.15
N ILE A 116 3.77 -21.53 1.11
CA ILE A 116 3.65 -22.79 1.85
C ILE A 116 2.17 -23.25 1.92
N LYS A 117 1.24 -22.35 2.18
CA LYS A 117 -0.19 -22.69 2.32
C LYS A 117 -0.89 -23.00 1.00
N HIS A 118 -0.54 -22.31 -0.07
CA HIS A 118 -1.25 -22.40 -1.35
C HIS A 118 -0.52 -23.21 -2.41
N SER A 119 0.65 -23.77 -2.10
CA SER A 119 1.35 -24.66 -3.01
C SER A 119 1.67 -26.01 -2.38
N ASN A 120 1.50 -27.06 -3.19
CA ASN A 120 1.93 -28.41 -2.85
C ASN A 120 3.46 -28.50 -2.92
N ILE A 121 4.15 -27.92 -1.93
CA ILE A 121 5.60 -28.03 -1.76
C ILE A 121 5.94 -29.15 -0.78
N CYS A 122 7.07 -29.83 -1.01
CA CYS A 122 7.56 -30.84 -0.07
C CYS A 122 8.21 -30.20 1.16
N ASP A 123 8.35 -30.98 2.24
CA ASP A 123 8.93 -30.53 3.51
C ASP A 123 10.35 -29.97 3.36
N LYS A 124 11.13 -30.50 2.41
CA LYS A 124 12.47 -29.97 2.07
C LYS A 124 12.39 -28.55 1.51
N CYS A 125 11.52 -28.34 0.52
CA CYS A 125 11.28 -27.04 -0.10
C CYS A 125 10.71 -26.03 0.94
N SER A 126 9.83 -26.47 1.85
CA SER A 126 9.31 -25.64 2.97
C SER A 126 10.42 -25.24 3.96
N SER A 127 11.27 -26.19 4.33
CA SER A 127 12.38 -25.97 5.27
C SER A 127 13.51 -25.13 4.68
N SER A 128 13.58 -25.00 3.35
CA SER A 128 14.57 -24.15 2.66
C SER A 128 14.14 -22.69 2.53
N ILE A 129 12.84 -22.39 2.59
CA ILE A 129 12.32 -21.02 2.44
C ILE A 129 11.92 -20.39 3.79
N LYS A 130 11.66 -21.22 4.79
CA LYS A 130 11.33 -20.82 6.16
C LYS A 130 12.53 -21.05 7.07
N GLN A 131 12.77 -20.13 8.00
CA GLN A 131 13.73 -20.34 9.06
C GLN A 131 13.17 -21.37 10.07
N ASN A 132 13.94 -22.40 10.37
CA ASN A 132 13.53 -23.48 11.28
C ASN A 132 13.76 -23.14 12.76
N ASP A 133 14.55 -22.12 13.04
CA ASP A 133 14.92 -21.71 14.38
C ASP A 133 14.21 -20.40 14.75
N ASP A 134 13.59 -20.35 15.93
CA ASP A 134 12.93 -19.17 16.50
C ASP A 134 13.94 -18.13 17.02
N SER A 135 15.23 -18.37 16.88
CA SER A 135 16.29 -17.44 17.29
C SER A 135 16.14 -16.09 16.59
N LEU A 136 16.09 -15.05 17.42
CA LEU A 136 15.84 -13.64 17.10
C LEU A 136 17.07 -12.94 16.51
N GLU A 137 17.76 -13.58 15.57
CA GLU A 137 19.02 -13.06 15.05
C GLU A 137 18.83 -12.41 13.68
N GLY A 138 18.68 -11.08 13.69
CA GLY A 138 18.79 -10.25 12.50
C GLY A 138 18.26 -8.85 12.71
N GLU A 139 19.03 -7.83 12.32
CA GLU A 139 18.64 -6.41 12.40
C GLU A 139 17.28 -6.15 11.70
N HIS A 140 17.00 -6.91 10.63
CA HIS A 140 15.77 -6.77 9.83
C HIS A 140 14.53 -7.43 10.46
N SER A 141 14.69 -8.24 11.50
CA SER A 141 13.60 -8.93 12.20
C SER A 141 12.90 -8.03 13.24
N THR A 142 13.43 -6.84 13.50
CA THR A 142 12.94 -5.88 14.50
C THR A 142 11.46 -5.58 14.30
N LEU A 143 11.04 -5.23 13.08
CA LEU A 143 9.64 -4.92 12.78
C LEU A 143 8.73 -6.14 12.92
N LEU A 144 9.21 -7.32 12.52
CA LEU A 144 8.44 -8.56 12.64
C LEU A 144 8.18 -8.87 14.12
N THR A 145 9.19 -8.69 14.97
CA THR A 145 9.08 -8.86 16.43
C THR A 145 8.11 -7.86 17.05
N LEU A 146 8.18 -6.58 16.66
CA LEU A 146 7.26 -5.55 17.16
C LEU A 146 5.80 -5.81 16.77
N LYS A 147 5.56 -6.43 15.61
CA LYS A 147 4.21 -6.76 15.12
C LYS A 147 3.71 -8.13 15.59
N GLU A 148 4.56 -8.93 16.19
CA GLU A 148 4.22 -10.27 16.63
C GLU A 148 3.49 -10.22 17.98
N PHE A 149 2.19 -10.54 17.97
CA PHE A 149 1.37 -10.56 19.19
C PHE A 149 1.72 -11.72 20.14
N LYS A 150 2.23 -12.83 19.59
CA LYS A 150 2.71 -14.02 20.32
C LYS A 150 3.92 -14.59 19.60
N PRO A 151 4.99 -14.98 20.32
CA PRO A 151 6.22 -15.45 19.70
C PRO A 151 5.95 -16.69 18.83
N GLY A 152 6.48 -16.67 17.60
CA GLY A 152 6.41 -17.79 16.65
C GLY A 152 5.11 -17.88 15.82
N VAL A 153 4.27 -16.86 15.83
CA VAL A 153 3.03 -16.82 15.03
C VAL A 153 3.29 -16.29 13.62
N LEU A 154 4.23 -15.35 13.46
CA LEU A 154 4.59 -14.83 12.15
C LEU A 154 5.65 -15.71 11.49
N CYS A 155 5.50 -15.93 10.19
CA CYS A 155 6.44 -16.74 9.42
C CYS A 155 7.74 -15.97 9.21
N ARG A 156 8.85 -16.53 9.69
CA ARG A 156 10.21 -16.00 9.45
C ARG A 156 10.79 -16.58 8.16
N PRO A 157 11.13 -15.74 7.17
CA PRO A 157 11.74 -16.22 5.95
C PRO A 157 13.22 -16.57 6.17
N SER A 158 13.70 -17.58 5.44
CA SER A 158 15.12 -17.90 5.31
C SER A 158 15.92 -16.75 4.69
N HIS A 159 17.23 -16.73 4.92
CA HIS A 159 18.13 -15.74 4.32
C HIS A 159 18.13 -15.83 2.79
N GLU A 160 18.06 -17.05 2.25
CA GLU A 160 18.03 -17.32 0.82
C GLU A 160 16.76 -16.79 0.17
N ALA A 161 15.60 -17.00 0.80
CA ALA A 161 14.33 -16.44 0.33
C ALA A 161 14.37 -14.91 0.35
N PHE A 162 14.84 -14.32 1.45
CA PHE A 162 14.95 -12.87 1.58
C PHE A 162 15.91 -12.25 0.57
N SER A 163 17.06 -12.87 0.30
CA SER A 163 18.02 -12.43 -0.71
C SER A 163 17.41 -12.38 -2.11
N VAL A 164 16.54 -13.34 -2.46
CA VAL A 164 15.82 -13.33 -3.74
C VAL A 164 14.86 -12.14 -3.80
N ILE A 165 14.07 -11.90 -2.74
CA ILE A 165 13.14 -10.75 -2.69
C ILE A 165 13.90 -9.44 -2.79
N GLN A 166 15.02 -9.30 -2.09
CA GLN A 166 15.81 -8.08 -2.11
C GLN A 166 16.38 -7.79 -3.51
N LYS A 167 16.77 -8.83 -4.27
CA LYS A 167 17.20 -8.67 -5.67
C LYS A 167 16.03 -8.25 -6.58
N VAL A 168 14.85 -8.83 -6.38
CA VAL A 168 13.63 -8.45 -7.12
C VAL A 168 13.24 -7.00 -6.82
N GLU A 169 13.27 -6.59 -5.57
CA GLU A 169 12.99 -5.21 -5.15
C GLU A 169 13.98 -4.21 -5.77
N ARG A 170 15.28 -4.54 -5.82
CA ARG A 170 16.27 -3.71 -6.52
C ARG A 170 16.02 -3.63 -8.02
N LEU A 171 15.64 -4.74 -8.67
CA LEU A 171 15.26 -4.74 -10.08
C LEU A 171 14.05 -3.84 -10.31
N PHE A 172 13.03 -3.95 -9.46
CA PHE A 172 11.84 -3.12 -9.52
C PHE A 172 12.22 -1.64 -9.38
N ARG A 173 12.93 -1.24 -8.33
CA ARG A 173 13.38 0.15 -8.10
C ARG A 173 14.24 0.72 -9.23
N THR A 174 15.10 -0.09 -9.83
CA THR A 174 15.91 0.33 -10.99
C THR A 174 15.03 0.71 -12.17
N ARG A 175 13.84 0.09 -12.28
CA ARG A 175 12.89 0.35 -13.36
C ARG A 175 11.75 1.28 -13.00
N SER A 176 11.40 1.46 -11.73
CA SER A 176 10.31 2.33 -11.22
C SER A 176 10.50 3.84 -11.48
N GLY A 177 11.21 4.24 -12.54
CA GLY A 177 11.11 5.58 -13.08
C GLY A 177 9.68 5.89 -13.56
N PRO A 178 9.36 7.17 -13.80
CA PRO A 178 7.99 7.65 -13.98
C PRO A 178 7.20 6.98 -15.12
N SER A 179 7.87 6.33 -16.08
CA SER A 179 7.24 5.75 -17.28
C SER A 179 7.17 4.21 -17.29
N PHE A 180 7.70 3.51 -16.28
CA PHE A 180 7.75 2.05 -16.33
C PHE A 180 6.41 1.39 -16.06
N LEU A 181 5.63 1.92 -15.10
CA LEU A 181 4.29 1.43 -14.80
C LEU A 181 3.27 1.73 -15.93
N GLU A 182 3.62 2.62 -16.86
CA GLU A 182 2.83 2.96 -18.03
C GLU A 182 3.06 1.99 -19.21
N LEU A 183 4.07 1.11 -19.12
CA LEU A 183 4.32 0.12 -20.16
C LEU A 183 3.27 -1.00 -20.09
N PRO A 184 2.64 -1.37 -21.22
CA PRO A 184 1.56 -2.36 -21.25
C PRO A 184 1.97 -3.76 -20.75
N ASN A 185 3.28 -4.07 -20.74
CA ASN A 185 3.85 -5.33 -20.29
C ASN A 185 4.93 -5.15 -19.21
N ALA A 186 4.84 -4.08 -18.41
CA ALA A 186 5.80 -3.80 -17.34
C ALA A 186 5.99 -5.02 -16.42
N MET A 187 4.87 -5.64 -16.04
CA MET A 187 4.84 -6.82 -15.18
C MET A 187 5.53 -8.03 -15.79
N GLU A 188 5.18 -8.40 -17.03
CA GLU A 188 5.77 -9.53 -17.74
C GLU A 188 7.28 -9.37 -17.92
N THR A 189 7.74 -8.13 -18.07
CA THR A 189 9.16 -7.79 -18.15
C THR A 189 9.88 -8.05 -16.82
N VAL A 190 9.29 -7.63 -15.69
CA VAL A 190 9.84 -7.92 -14.34
C VAL A 190 9.83 -9.41 -14.06
N GLU A 191 8.76 -10.13 -14.42
CA GLU A 191 8.65 -11.57 -14.19
C GLU A 191 9.70 -12.37 -14.99
N THR A 192 9.93 -11.97 -16.25
CA THR A 192 10.95 -12.58 -17.11
C THR A 192 12.34 -12.38 -16.51
N GLU A 193 12.65 -11.18 -16.03
CA GLU A 193 13.96 -10.86 -15.45
C GLU A 193 14.14 -11.46 -14.06
N ALA A 194 13.09 -11.50 -13.24
CA ALA A 194 13.08 -12.19 -11.96
C ALA A 194 13.31 -13.71 -12.14
N SER A 195 12.84 -14.28 -13.25
CA SER A 195 13.10 -15.68 -13.61
C SER A 195 14.57 -15.95 -13.95
N LEU A 196 15.27 -14.94 -14.50
CA LEU A 196 16.71 -15.00 -14.81
C LEU A 196 17.61 -14.82 -13.57
N LEU A 197 17.07 -14.36 -12.43
CA LEU A 197 17.84 -14.22 -11.20
C LEU A 197 18.33 -15.59 -10.71
N GLN A 198 19.65 -15.75 -10.60
CA GLN A 198 20.25 -16.94 -10.02
C GLN A 198 19.90 -17.05 -8.54
N SER A 199 19.20 -18.12 -8.17
CA SER A 199 18.76 -18.42 -6.80
C SER A 199 19.33 -19.75 -6.33
N LEU A 200 19.76 -19.81 -5.07
CA LEU A 200 20.15 -21.05 -4.39
C LEU A 200 18.93 -21.88 -3.92
N LEU A 201 17.71 -21.46 -4.27
CA LEU A 201 16.48 -22.16 -3.93
C LEU A 201 16.40 -23.53 -4.64
N PRO A 202 15.88 -24.57 -3.97
CA PRO A 202 15.81 -25.90 -4.56
C PRO A 202 14.94 -25.91 -5.82
N ALA A 203 15.38 -26.66 -6.84
CA ALA A 203 14.64 -26.84 -8.10
C ALA A 203 13.40 -27.76 -7.95
N CYS A 204 13.09 -28.22 -6.73
CA CYS A 204 11.89 -29.02 -6.47
C CYS A 204 10.60 -28.19 -6.61
N HIS A 205 9.54 -28.80 -7.14
CA HIS A 205 8.16 -28.27 -7.12
C HIS A 205 7.96 -26.84 -7.66
N ASP A 206 8.73 -26.45 -8.68
CA ASP A 206 8.64 -25.13 -9.34
C ASP A 206 8.80 -23.92 -8.39
N VAL A 207 9.47 -24.09 -7.24
CA VAL A 207 9.74 -22.97 -6.31
C VAL A 207 10.52 -21.85 -7.00
N GLN A 208 11.40 -22.20 -7.94
CA GLN A 208 12.13 -21.23 -8.76
C GLN A 208 11.27 -20.53 -9.83
N LYS A 209 10.24 -21.18 -10.37
CA LYS A 209 9.31 -20.55 -11.33
C LYS A 209 8.28 -19.67 -10.63
N LYS A 210 8.00 -19.94 -9.36
CA LYS A 210 7.12 -19.12 -8.52
C LYS A 210 7.76 -17.82 -8.02
N LYS A 211 8.99 -17.50 -8.44
CA LYS A 211 9.58 -16.16 -8.26
C LYS A 211 8.70 -15.04 -8.83
N ALA A 212 7.85 -15.33 -9.82
CA ALA A 212 6.92 -14.37 -10.41
C ALA A 212 5.69 -14.09 -9.53
N VAL A 213 5.19 -15.08 -8.77
CA VAL A 213 4.02 -14.92 -7.86
C VAL A 213 4.35 -14.03 -6.65
N ILE A 214 5.63 -13.70 -6.49
CA ILE A 214 6.21 -12.89 -5.41
C ILE A 214 6.19 -11.39 -5.77
N VAL A 215 6.00 -11.06 -7.05
CA VAL A 215 5.74 -9.71 -7.53
C VAL A 215 4.22 -9.57 -7.58
N ILE A 216 3.56 -9.25 -6.46
CA ILE A 216 2.16 -8.74 -6.44
C ILE A 216 2.05 -7.80 -5.24
#